data_AF-A0A7K2PXF2-F1
#
_entry.id   AF-A0A7K2PXF2-F1
#
_cell.length_a   1.000
_cell.length_b   1.000
_cell.length_c   1.000
_cell.angle_alpha   90.00
_cell.angle_beta   90.00
_cell.angle_gamma   90.00
#
_symmetry.space_group_name_H-M   'P 1'
#
loop_
_entity.id
_entity.type
_entity.pdbx_description
1 polymer ?
#
loop_
_entity_poly.entity_id
_entity_poly.type
_entity_poly.pdbx_seq_one_letter_code
_entity_poly.pdbx_strand_id
1 'polypeptide(L)'
;MARLGDVAFDCAGPAMVARSGAAALDGCAVAPYDDEELARRGALGITGVEDEAERLVGLGATVRERYADRLVLCDPEGSESCVTPT
;
A
#
# COMPACT_ATOMS: atom_id res chain seq x y z
N MET A 1 -20.80 13.49 -10.36
CA MET A 1 -21.22 12.16 -9.86
C MET A 1 -19.94 11.37 -9.62
N ALA A 2 -19.66 10.93 -8.40
CA ALA A 2 -18.41 10.25 -8.07
C ALA A 2 -18.49 8.75 -8.46
N ARG A 3 -17.35 8.16 -8.83
CA ARG A 3 -17.20 6.71 -9.09
C ARG A 3 -16.10 6.18 -8.18
N LEU A 4 -16.29 4.97 -7.64
CA LEU A 4 -15.25 4.24 -6.95
C LEU A 4 -14.35 3.59 -8.01
N GLY A 5 -13.07 3.95 -8.03
CA GLY A 5 -12.09 3.40 -8.97
C GLY A 5 -11.54 2.07 -8.47
N ASP A 6 -10.85 2.11 -7.34
CA ASP A 6 -10.10 0.97 -6.78
C ASP A 6 -10.31 0.84 -5.27
N VAL A 7 -10.09 -0.37 -4.75
CA VAL A 7 -10.12 -0.68 -3.32
C VAL A 7 -8.83 -1.40 -2.96
N ALA A 8 -8.06 -0.82 -2.04
CA ALA A 8 -6.84 -1.43 -1.50
C ALA A 8 -7.14 -2.09 -0.14
N PHE A 9 -6.59 -3.28 0.07
CA PHE A 9 -6.68 -4.01 1.33
C PHE A 9 -5.28 -4.18 1.91
N ASP A 10 -5.06 -3.64 3.10
CA ASP A 10 -3.87 -3.94 3.88
C ASP A 10 -3.97 -5.38 4.43
N CYS A 11 -2.94 -6.19 4.19
CA CYS A 11 -2.90 -7.58 4.63
C CYS A 11 -1.47 -8.11 4.73
N ALA A 12 -1.24 -9.02 5.68
CA ALA A 12 0.07 -9.67 5.86
C ALA A 12 0.43 -10.72 4.79
N GLY A 13 -0.44 -10.98 3.80
CA GLY A 13 -0.29 -12.09 2.86
C GLY A 13 -0.93 -11.80 1.50
N PRO A 14 -0.39 -10.87 0.70
CA PRO A 14 -1.04 -10.36 -0.50
C PRO A 14 -1.31 -11.44 -1.55
N ALA A 15 -0.39 -12.39 -1.75
CA ALA A 15 -0.57 -13.47 -2.72
C ALA A 15 -1.74 -14.41 -2.36
N MET A 16 -1.98 -14.63 -1.06
CA MET A 16 -3.09 -15.45 -0.59
C MET A 16 -4.42 -14.70 -0.74
N VAL A 17 -4.46 -13.43 -0.34
CA VAL A 17 -5.65 -12.58 -0.49
C VAL A 17 -6.02 -12.41 -1.95
N ALA A 18 -5.06 -12.14 -2.84
CA ALA A 18 -5.31 -11.99 -4.28
C ALA A 18 -5.91 -13.27 -4.90
N ARG A 19 -5.36 -14.45 -4.57
CA ARG A 19 -5.89 -15.74 -5.05
C ARG A 19 -7.30 -16.01 -4.53
N SER A 20 -7.55 -15.73 -3.26
CA SER A 20 -8.88 -15.87 -2.66
C SER A 20 -9.89 -14.94 -3.34
N GLY A 21 -9.51 -13.68 -3.54
CA GLY A 21 -10.33 -12.68 -4.23
C GLY A 21 -10.68 -13.09 -5.66
N ALA A 22 -9.71 -13.56 -6.46
CA ALA A 22 -9.96 -14.02 -7.82
C ALA A 22 -10.89 -15.25 -7.89
N ALA A 23 -10.93 -16.08 -6.84
CA ALA A 23 -11.87 -17.19 -6.75
C ALA A 23 -13.27 -16.77 -6.28
N ALA A 24 -13.37 -15.67 -5.53
CA ALA A 24 -14.62 -15.21 -4.92
C ALA A 24 -15.36 -14.15 -5.74
N LEU A 25 -14.65 -13.40 -6.61
CA LEU A 25 -15.20 -12.28 -7.38
C LEU A 25 -15.26 -12.62 -8.87
N ASP A 26 -16.45 -12.53 -9.45
CA ASP A 26 -16.66 -12.75 -10.88
C ASP A 26 -15.97 -11.66 -11.72
N GLY A 27 -15.31 -12.09 -12.80
CA GLY A 27 -14.65 -11.17 -13.74
C GLY A 27 -13.34 -10.57 -13.24
N CYS A 28 -12.85 -10.97 -12.07
CA CYS A 28 -11.56 -10.57 -11.54
C CYS A 28 -10.48 -11.62 -11.84
N ALA A 29 -9.26 -11.14 -12.13
CA ALA A 29 -8.06 -11.97 -12.26
C ALA A 29 -6.94 -11.39 -11.40
N VAL A 30 -6.03 -12.27 -10.94
CA VAL A 30 -4.80 -11.81 -10.28
C VAL A 30 -3.92 -11.13 -11.32
N ALA A 31 -3.68 -9.83 -11.15
CA ALA A 31 -2.77 -9.09 -12.00
C ALA A 31 -1.32 -9.58 -11.80
N PRO A 32 -0.49 -9.56 -12.86
CA PRO A 32 0.93 -9.89 -12.74
C PRO A 32 1.64 -8.88 -11.81
N TYR A 33 2.71 -9.34 -11.17
CA TYR A 33 3.61 -8.51 -10.35
C TYR A 33 4.81 -8.05 -11.19
N ASP A 34 4.55 -7.57 -12.40
CA ASP A 34 5.57 -6.99 -13.27
C ASP A 34 5.70 -5.49 -13.06
N ASP A 35 6.80 -4.92 -13.56
CA ASP A 35 7.11 -3.50 -13.38
C ASP A 35 6.05 -2.58 -14.01
N GLU A 36 5.37 -3.04 -15.07
CA GLU A 36 4.32 -2.26 -15.75
C GLU A 36 3.07 -2.13 -14.86
N GLU A 37 2.59 -3.25 -14.29
CA GLU A 37 1.45 -3.22 -13.37
C GLU A 37 1.80 -2.51 -12.06
N LEU A 38 3.03 -2.68 -11.56
CA LEU A 38 3.51 -1.93 -10.39
C LEU A 38 3.53 -0.41 -10.65
N ALA A 39 4.01 0.03 -11.82
CA ALA A 39 3.99 1.44 -12.20
C ALA A 39 2.56 1.99 -12.32
N ARG A 40 1.64 1.20 -12.90
CA ARG A 40 0.21 1.55 -13.00
C ARG A 40 -0.42 1.72 -11.62
N ARG A 41 -0.14 0.81 -10.67
CA ARG A 41 -0.60 0.90 -9.27
C ARG A 41 0.01 2.09 -8.54
N GLY A 42 1.29 2.38 -8.77
CA GLY A 42 1.97 3.57 -8.25
C GLY A 42 1.32 4.88 -8.73
N ALA A 43 0.91 4.95 -10.01
CA ALA A 43 0.17 6.10 -10.53
C ALA A 43 -1.22 6.29 -9.88
N LEU A 44 -1.79 5.24 -9.27
CA LEU A 44 -3.02 5.28 -8.47
C LEU A 44 -2.76 5.57 -6.98
N GLY A 45 -1.50 5.76 -6.58
CA GLY A 45 -1.09 5.99 -5.19
C GLY A 45 -1.00 4.71 -4.35
N ILE A 46 -0.94 3.53 -4.98
CA ILE A 46 -0.72 2.24 -4.32
C ILE A 46 0.77 1.92 -4.44
N THR A 47 1.56 2.37 -3.47
CA THR A 47 3.04 2.33 -3.52
C THR A 47 3.64 1.43 -2.42
N GLY A 48 4.94 1.16 -2.52
CA GLY A 48 5.65 0.36 -1.51
C GLY A 48 5.85 1.11 -0.18
N VAL A 49 6.41 0.41 0.81
CA VAL A 49 6.67 0.96 2.17
C VAL A 49 7.52 2.22 2.12
N GLU A 50 8.58 2.20 1.32
CA GLU A 50 9.52 3.33 1.24
C GLU A 50 8.89 4.51 0.54
N ASP A 51 8.15 4.27 -0.55
CA ASP A 51 7.41 5.31 -1.26
C ASP A 51 6.31 5.93 -0.40
N GLU A 52 5.56 5.12 0.35
CA GLU A 52 4.51 5.60 1.24
C GLU A 52 5.11 6.38 2.41
N ALA A 53 6.24 5.93 2.96
CA ALA A 53 6.96 6.70 3.96
C ALA A 53 7.50 8.03 3.40
N GLU A 54 8.03 8.06 2.19
CA GLU A 54 8.49 9.30 1.54
C GLU A 54 7.31 10.27 1.32
N ARG A 55 6.17 9.75 0.84
CA ARG A 55 4.94 10.53 0.68
C ARG A 55 4.48 11.13 2.01
N LEU A 56 4.40 10.33 3.07
CA LEU A 56 4.00 10.78 4.40
C LEU A 56 4.98 11.80 4.97
N VAL A 57 6.29 11.62 4.76
CA VAL A 57 7.31 12.60 5.13
C VAL A 57 7.12 13.93 4.36
N GLY A 58 6.79 13.87 3.08
CA GLY A 58 6.43 15.04 2.27
C GLY A 58 5.20 15.80 2.79
N LEU A 59 4.30 15.12 3.52
CA LEU A 59 3.14 15.70 4.18
C LEU A 59 3.43 16.21 5.61
N GLY A 60 4.67 16.08 6.08
CA GLY A 60 5.12 16.56 7.39
C GLY A 60 5.31 15.46 8.44
N ALA A 61 5.10 14.19 8.09
CA ALA A 61 5.46 13.10 8.99
C ALA A 61 6.99 12.96 9.10
N THR A 62 7.45 12.25 10.14
CA THR A 62 8.87 12.00 10.38
C THR A 62 9.08 10.52 10.68
N VAL A 63 10.04 9.88 10.00
CA VAL A 63 10.41 8.49 10.30
C VAL A 63 11.12 8.46 11.66
N ARG A 64 10.52 7.78 12.63
CA ARG A 64 11.06 7.59 13.98
C ARG A 64 11.96 6.38 14.08
N GLU A 65 11.48 5.24 13.59
CA GLU A 65 12.20 3.96 13.69
C GLU A 65 12.07 3.15 12.41
N ARG A 66 13.11 2.37 12.11
CA ARG A 66 13.14 1.47 10.97
C ARG A 66 13.34 0.04 11.48
N TYR A 67 12.42 -0.84 11.10
CA TYR A 67 12.47 -2.27 11.37
C TYR A 67 12.59 -3.05 10.07
N ALA A 68 12.95 -4.33 10.18
CA ALA A 68 13.04 -5.20 9.01
C ALA A 68 11.69 -5.41 8.31
N ASP A 69 10.58 -5.26 9.04
CA ASP A 69 9.21 -5.54 8.63
C ASP A 69 8.27 -4.33 8.70
N ARG A 70 8.76 -3.13 9.07
CA ARG A 70 7.94 -1.91 9.11
C ARG A 70 8.76 -0.64 9.30
N LEU A 71 8.14 0.49 9.01
CA LEU A 71 8.60 1.83 9.39
C LEU A 71 7.62 2.45 10.38
N VAL A 72 8.14 3.10 11.42
CA VAL A 72 7.34 3.87 12.39
C VAL A 72 7.49 5.34 12.06
N LEU A 73 6.37 6.04 11.88
CA LEU A 73 6.32 7.46 11.57
C LEU A 73 5.52 8.24 12.63
N CYS A 74 5.95 9.45 12.93
CA CYS A 74 5.13 10.44 13.65
C CYS A 74 4.59 11.48 12.68
N ASP A 75 3.29 11.76 12.73
CA ASP A 75 2.72 12.94 12.08
C ASP A 75 3.11 14.26 12.79
N PRO A 76 2.85 15.43 12.20
CA PRO A 76 3.13 16.73 12.81
C PRO A 76 2.46 16.95 14.19
N GLU A 77 1.33 16.31 14.42
CA GLU A 77 0.55 16.35 15.66
C GLU A 77 1.16 15.48 16.76
N GLY A 78 2.15 14.65 16.42
CA GLY A 78 2.88 13.77 17.32
C GLY A 78 2.26 12.38 17.48
N SER A 79 1.26 12.02 16.67
CA SER A 79 0.67 10.68 16.66
C SER A 79 1.56 9.70 15.92
N GLU A 80 1.68 8.48 16.45
CA GLU A 80 2.51 7.42 15.87
C GLU A 80 1.68 6.52 14.95
N SER A 81 2.24 6.22 13.77
CA SER A 81 1.69 5.29 12.79
C SER A 81 2.77 4.36 12.25
N CYS A 82 2.37 3.19 11.74
CA CYS A 82 3.27 2.21 11.15
C CYS A 82 2.94 2.01 9.67
N VAL A 83 3.97 1.87 8.83
CA VAL A 83 3.86 1.45 7.42
C VAL A 83 4.56 0.09 7.28
N THR A 84 3.87 -0.90 6.75
CA THR A 84 4.33 -2.29 6.62
C THR A 84 4.50 -2.71 5.16
N PRO A 85 5.47 -3.60 4.83
CA PRO A 85 5.59 -4.24 3.52
C PRO A 85 4.32 -5.00 3.16
N THR A 86 3.85 -4.74 1.95
CA THR A 86 2.85 -5.59 1.29
C THR A 86 3.50 -6.88 0.83
#